data_AF-A0AAW3ETV2-F1
#
_entry.id   AF-A0AAW3ETV2-F1
#
_cell.length_a   1.000
_cell.length_b   1.000
_cell.length_c   1.000
_cell.angle_alpha   90.00
_cell.angle_beta   90.00
_cell.angle_gamma   90.00
#
_symmetry.space_group_name_H-M   'P 1'
#
loop_
_entity.id
_entity.type
_entity.pdbx_description
1 polymer ?
#
loop_
_entity_poly.entity_id
_entity_poly.type
_entity_poly.pdbx_seq_one_letter_code
_entity_poly.pdbx_strand_id
1 'polypeptide(L)'
;MMKEKQMSLLARRVCECLAEAPGLTATQVAVRLDAKLDSVKHASLRLVLDGYVARGHRGPGGHAMTLTGKEFPRSADFIATPEAERAARLERELVDTVRLVVPAFHAMCAMGRAAA
;
A
#
# COMPACT_ATOMS: atom_id res chain seq x y z
N MET A 1 6.05 25.77 7.20
CA MET A 1 5.99 24.75 8.27
C MET A 1 5.94 23.38 7.60
N MET A 2 7.02 22.60 7.63
CA MET A 2 6.98 21.24 7.08
C MET A 2 6.14 20.39 8.04
N LYS A 3 4.92 19.99 7.63
CA LYS A 3 4.15 18.97 8.35
C LYS A 3 5.03 17.73 8.45
N GLU A 4 5.37 17.30 9.65
CA GLU A 4 5.99 15.99 9.86
C GLU A 4 5.16 14.95 9.12
N LYS A 5 5.78 14.28 8.14
CA LYS A 5 5.07 13.33 7.30
C LYS A 5 4.79 12.09 8.14
N GLN A 6 3.58 12.03 8.70
CA GLN A 6 3.15 10.92 9.54
C GLN A 6 3.28 9.59 8.77
N MET A 7 4.03 8.65 9.34
CA MET A 7 4.23 7.33 8.72
C MET A 7 2.90 6.58 8.62
N SER A 8 2.57 6.11 7.41
CA SER A 8 1.34 5.37 7.14
C SER A 8 1.29 4.03 7.87
N LEU A 9 0.09 3.52 8.13
CA LEU A 9 -0.10 2.22 8.77
C LEU A 9 0.65 1.08 8.06
N LEU A 10 0.59 1.06 6.72
CA LEU A 10 1.30 0.05 5.93
C LEU A 10 2.82 0.15 6.12
N ALA A 11 3.38 1.36 6.12
CA ALA A 11 4.81 1.55 6.33
C ALA A 11 5.26 1.08 7.72
N ARG A 12 4.46 1.33 8.76
CA ARG A 12 4.71 0.82 10.12
C ARG A 12 4.71 -0.71 10.16
N ARG A 13 3.69 -1.34 9.56
CA ARG A 13 3.59 -2.81 9.46
C ARG A 13 4.74 -3.44 8.67
N VAL A 14 5.23 -2.77 7.63
CA VAL A 14 6.43 -3.21 6.89
C VAL A 14 7.64 -3.19 7.81
N CYS A 15 7.84 -2.12 8.60
CA CYS A 15 8.94 -2.06 9.57
C CYS A 15 8.84 -3.15 10.64
N GLU A 16 7.66 -3.39 11.21
CA GLU A 16 7.44 -4.46 12.20
C GLU A 16 7.72 -5.85 11.60
N CYS A 17 7.24 -6.11 10.38
CA CYS A 17 7.52 -7.35 9.66
C CYS A 17 9.02 -7.59 9.45
N LEU A 18 9.77 -6.52 9.11
CA LEU A 18 11.22 -6.59 8.94
C LEU A 18 11.99 -6.67 10.28
N ALA A 19 11.41 -6.20 11.38
CA ALA A 19 11.95 -6.39 12.72
C ALA A 19 11.89 -7.86 13.14
N GLU A 20 10.78 -8.54 12.84
CA GLU A 20 10.61 -9.97 13.12
C GLU A 20 11.42 -10.86 12.16
N ALA A 21 11.49 -10.47 10.88
CA ALA A 21 12.12 -11.27 9.83
C ALA A 21 12.93 -10.37 8.88
N PRO A 22 14.20 -10.08 9.22
CA PRO A 22 15.07 -9.31 8.35
C PRO A 22 15.44 -10.09 7.08
N GLY A 23 15.68 -9.37 5.98
CA GLY A 23 16.10 -9.93 4.70
C GLY A 23 14.95 -10.27 3.75
N LEU A 24 13.70 -10.10 4.15
CA LEU A 24 12.55 -10.32 3.27
C LEU A 24 12.52 -9.35 2.10
N THR A 25 12.05 -9.82 0.94
CA THR A 25 11.78 -8.98 -0.22
C THR A 25 10.40 -8.33 -0.14
N ALA A 26 10.17 -7.27 -0.92
CA ALA A 26 8.86 -6.62 -0.97
C ALA A 26 7.71 -7.58 -1.32
N THR A 27 7.97 -8.59 -2.15
CA THR A 27 7.01 -9.64 -2.48
C THR A 27 6.68 -10.51 -1.27
N GLN A 28 7.70 -10.95 -0.52
CA GLN A 28 7.50 -11.77 0.67
C GLN A 28 6.78 -10.99 1.78
N VAL A 29 7.12 -9.71 1.95
CA VAL A 29 6.43 -8.81 2.88
C VAL A 29 4.97 -8.63 2.48
N ALA A 30 4.67 -8.45 1.19
CA ALA A 30 3.28 -8.33 0.71
C ALA A 30 2.44 -9.57 1.02
N VAL A 31 3.00 -10.77 0.81
CA VAL A 31 2.35 -12.03 1.15
C VAL A 31 2.11 -12.13 2.66
N ARG A 32 3.12 -11.82 3.49
CA ARG A 32 3.02 -11.93 4.95
C ARG A 32 2.03 -10.94 5.57
N LEU A 33 1.86 -9.77 4.96
CA LEU A 33 0.94 -8.73 5.42
C LEU A 33 -0.45 -8.81 4.78
N ASP A 34 -0.70 -9.78 3.88
CA ASP A 34 -1.89 -9.86 3.03
C ASP A 34 -2.23 -8.51 2.38
N ALA A 35 -1.20 -7.89 1.77
CA ALA A 35 -1.26 -6.55 1.21
C ALA A 35 -0.96 -6.54 -0.28
N LYS A 36 -1.50 -5.55 -1.00
CA LYS A 36 -1.21 -5.34 -2.42
C LYS A 36 0.29 -5.09 -2.62
N LEU A 37 0.91 -5.86 -3.53
CA LEU A 37 2.34 -5.78 -3.81
C LEU A 37 2.79 -4.36 -4.19
N ASP A 38 2.04 -3.67 -5.03
CA ASP A 38 2.42 -2.33 -5.48
C ASP A 38 2.39 -1.31 -4.33
N SER A 39 1.40 -1.40 -3.43
CA SER A 39 1.34 -0.58 -2.22
C SER A 39 2.56 -0.84 -1.32
N VAL A 40 2.96 -2.11 -1.17
CA VAL A 40 4.16 -2.48 -0.39
C VAL A 40 5.44 -1.98 -1.06
N LYS A 41 5.57 -2.08 -2.39
CA LYS A 41 6.72 -1.54 -3.12
C LYS A 41 6.84 -0.03 -2.96
N HIS A 42 5.73 0.70 -3.09
CA HIS A 42 5.71 2.15 -2.88
C HIS A 42 6.06 2.52 -1.44
N ALA A 43 5.48 1.85 -0.44
CA ALA A 43 5.79 2.06 0.96
C ALA A 43 7.27 1.75 1.26
N SER A 44 7.79 0.63 0.74
CA SER A 44 9.19 0.22 0.92
C SER A 44 10.16 1.19 0.27
N LEU A 45 9.86 1.69 -0.93
CA LEU A 45 10.67 2.75 -1.56
C LEU A 45 10.70 4.01 -0.69
N ARG A 46 9.56 4.40 -0.14
CA ARG A 46 9.49 5.58 0.72
C ARG A 46 10.27 5.39 2.02
N LEU A 47 10.16 4.22 2.65
CA LEU A 47 10.92 3.88 3.85
C LEU A 47 12.44 3.87 3.62
N VAL A 48 12.89 3.49 2.43
CA VAL A 48 14.31 3.59 2.04
C VAL A 48 14.74 5.04 1.92
N LEU A 49 13.95 5.87 1.22
CA LEU A 49 14.23 7.30 1.08
C LEU A 49 14.24 8.04 2.43
N ASP A 50 13.35 7.64 3.34
CA ASP A 50 13.23 8.22 4.68
C ASP A 50 14.24 7.58 5.69
N GLY A 51 15.07 6.63 5.23
CA GLY A 51 16.19 6.06 5.98
C GLY A 51 15.84 4.99 7.02
N TYR A 52 14.63 4.43 6.99
CA TYR A 52 14.19 3.37 7.91
C TYR A 52 14.57 1.97 7.45
N VAL A 53 14.68 1.77 6.13
CA VAL A 53 14.95 0.47 5.51
C VAL A 53 16.16 0.58 4.60
N ALA A 54 17.06 -0.39 4.68
CA ALA A 54 18.14 -0.60 3.72
C ALA A 54 17.74 -1.69 2.71
N ARG A 55 18.20 -1.54 1.47
CA ARG A 55 18.08 -2.58 0.44
C ARG A 55 19.43 -3.24 0.23
N GLY A 56 19.44 -4.57 0.35
CA GLY A 56 20.57 -5.40 -0.01
C GLY A 56 20.67 -5.65 -1.51
N HIS A 57 21.51 -6.62 -1.86
CA HIS A 57 21.70 -7.04 -3.25
C HIS A 57 20.39 -7.54 -3.88
N ARG A 58 20.25 -7.31 -5.18
CA ARG A 58 19.08 -7.77 -5.92
C ARG A 58 19.22 -9.26 -6.23
N GLY A 59 18.36 -10.08 -5.63
CA GLY A 59 18.22 -11.48 -5.99
C GLY A 59 17.10 -11.72 -7.00
N PRO A 60 16.84 -13.00 -7.33
CA PRO A 60 15.74 -13.41 -8.22
C PRO A 60 14.36 -12.94 -7.73
N GLY A 61 14.17 -12.88 -6.40
CA GLY A 61 12.94 -12.42 -5.74
C GLY A 61 12.86 -10.92 -5.47
N GLY A 62 13.85 -10.12 -5.92
CA GLY A 62 13.95 -8.69 -5.65
C GLY A 62 15.04 -8.35 -4.63
N HIS A 63 14.98 -7.12 -4.09
CA HIS A 63 15.92 -6.67 -3.06
C HIS A 63 15.52 -7.21 -1.70
N ALA A 64 16.45 -7.86 -1.00
CA ALA A 64 16.32 -8.13 0.42
C ALA A 64 16.27 -6.81 1.20
N MET A 65 15.39 -6.71 2.20
CA MET A 65 15.20 -5.49 2.98
C MET A 65 15.50 -5.74 4.44
N THR A 66 16.14 -4.77 5.09
CA THR A 66 16.46 -4.82 6.52
C THR A 66 16.24 -3.45 7.16
N LEU A 67 15.92 -3.43 8.45
CA LEU A 67 15.85 -2.17 9.19
C LEU A 67 17.26 -1.58 9.37
N THR A 68 17.34 -0.25 9.36
CA THR A 68 18.58 0.50 9.59
C THR A 68 18.89 0.71 11.08
N GLY A 69 17.95 0.40 11.96
CA GLY A 69 18.01 0.73 13.39
C GLY A 69 17.39 2.07 13.77
N LYS A 70 16.93 2.86 12.78
CA LYS A 70 16.14 4.08 13.03
C LYS A 70 14.81 3.72 13.70
N GLU A 71 14.52 4.35 14.84
CA GLU A 71 13.25 4.15 15.54
C GLU A 71 12.08 4.54 14.64
N PHE A 72 11.06 3.68 14.60
CA PHE A 72 9.84 3.91 13.86
C PHE A 72 8.64 3.73 14.80
N PRO A 73 7.54 4.46 14.57
CA PRO A 73 6.37 4.38 15.43
C PRO A 73 5.60 3.07 15.17
N ARG A 74 5.08 2.44 16.21
CA ARG A 74 4.37 1.15 16.10
C ARG A 74 3.05 1.29 15.36
N SER A 75 2.62 0.24 14.69
CA SER A 75 1.33 0.18 14.01
C SER A 75 0.16 0.25 14.97
N ALA A 76 0.33 -0.27 16.20
CA ALA A 76 -0.66 -0.18 17.27
C ALA A 76 -0.98 1.27 17.69
N ASP A 77 0.00 2.17 17.58
CA ASP A 77 -0.16 3.60 17.93
C ASP A 77 -0.64 4.43 16.72
N PHE A 78 -1.09 3.79 15.64
CA PHE A 78 -1.59 4.48 14.47
C PHE A 78 -3.01 5.01 14.72
N ILE A 79 -3.12 6.33 14.80
CA ILE A 79 -4.40 7.02 14.82
C ILE A 79 -4.71 7.49 13.40
N ALA A 80 -5.80 6.99 12.82
CA ALA A 80 -6.27 7.45 11.52
C ALA A 80 -6.66 8.94 11.63
N THR A 81 -6.15 9.78 10.73
CA THR A 81 -6.62 11.16 10.65
C THR A 81 -7.99 11.19 9.97
N PRO A 82 -8.87 12.14 10.34
CA PRO A 82 -10.18 12.28 9.68
C PRO A 82 -10.07 12.44 8.15
N GLU A 83 -8.98 13.06 7.68
CA GLU A 83 -8.67 13.20 6.25
C GLU A 83 -8.36 11.84 5.60
N ALA A 84 -7.60 10.97 6.27
CA ALA A 84 -7.27 9.64 5.78
C ALA A 84 -8.50 8.72 5.74
N GLU A 85 -9.39 8.82 6.74
CA GLU A 85 -10.66 8.10 6.74
C GLU A 85 -11.57 8.55 5.60
N ARG A 86 -11.65 9.87 5.36
CA ARG A 86 -12.43 10.42 4.25
C ARG A 86 -11.89 9.96 2.90
N ALA A 87 -10.58 9.96 2.71
CA ALA A 87 -9.95 9.45 1.49
C ALA A 87 -10.24 7.95 1.28
N ALA A 88 -10.12 7.13 2.32
CA ALA A 88 -10.42 5.70 2.26
C ALA A 88 -11.91 5.43 1.94
N ARG A 89 -12.81 6.30 2.44
CA ARG A 89 -14.24 6.21 2.12
C ARG A 89 -14.51 6.53 0.65
N LEU A 90 -13.94 7.62 0.13
CA LEU A 90 -14.08 8.01 -1.27
C LEU A 90 -13.54 6.95 -2.24
N GLU A 91 -12.43 6.30 -1.90
CA GLU A 91 -11.88 5.21 -2.72
C GLU A 91 -12.85 4.02 -2.81
N ARG A 92 -13.50 3.65 -1.69
CA ARG A 92 -14.53 2.60 -1.67
C ARG A 92 -15.74 3.00 -2.51
N GLU A 93 -16.25 4.21 -2.31
CA GLU A 93 -17.40 4.75 -3.06
C GLU A 93 -17.12 4.77 -4.57
N LEU A 94 -15.90 5.12 -4.99
CA LEU A 94 -15.50 5.09 -6.40
C LEU A 94 -15.52 3.67 -6.97
N VAL A 95 -14.95 2.69 -6.26
CA VAL A 95 -14.93 1.28 -6.72
C VAL A 95 -16.36 0.75 -6.87
N ASP A 96 -17.24 1.04 -5.93
CA ASP A 96 -18.64 0.62 -5.99
C ASP A 96 -19.39 1.31 -7.14
N THR A 97 -19.11 2.60 -7.37
CA THR A 97 -19.66 3.34 -8.51
C THR A 97 -19.21 2.73 -9.84
N VAL A 98 -17.92 2.43 -10.01
CA VAL A 98 -17.39 1.80 -11.23
C VAL A 98 -18.03 0.43 -11.45
N ARG A 99 -18.19 -0.37 -10.40
CA ARG A 99 -18.84 -1.68 -10.46
C ARG A 99 -20.30 -1.61 -10.88
N LEU A 100 -21.01 -0.53 -10.58
CA LEU A 100 -22.39 -0.33 -10.99
C LEU A 100 -22.50 0.25 -12.41
N VAL A 101 -21.72 1.30 -12.69
CA VAL A 101 -21.85 2.09 -13.93
C VAL A 101 -21.31 1.33 -15.13
N VAL A 102 -20.18 0.63 -15.01
CA VAL A 102 -19.56 -0.07 -16.16
C VAL A 102 -20.50 -1.14 -16.75
N PRO A 103 -21.10 -2.06 -15.96
CA PRO A 103 -22.06 -3.03 -16.50
C PRO A 103 -23.30 -2.38 -17.11
N ALA A 104 -23.83 -1.31 -16.50
CA ALA A 104 -24.98 -0.59 -17.02
C ALA A 104 -24.70 0.02 -18.41
N PHE A 105 -23.54 0.66 -18.57
CA PHE A 105 -23.09 1.16 -19.88
C PHE A 105 -22.92 0.04 -20.90
N HIS A 106 -22.34 -1.09 -20.51
CA HIS A 106 -22.23 -2.26 -21.39
C HIS A 106 -23.60 -2.77 -21.87
N ALA A 107 -24.59 -2.85 -20.96
CA ALA A 107 -25.94 -3.27 -21.29
C ALA A 107 -26.62 -2.29 -22.25
N MET A 108 -26.50 -0.98 -22.02
CA MET A 108 -27.03 0.05 -22.91
C MET A 108 -26.44 -0.04 -24.33
N CYS A 109 -25.11 -0.18 -24.43
CA CYS A 109 -24.45 -0.35 -25.73
C CYS A 109 -24.85 -1.65 -26.43
N ALA A 110 -25.06 -2.74 -25.68
CA ALA A 110 -25.53 -4.00 -26.25
C ALA A 110 -26.95 -3.88 -26.82
N MET A 111 -27.86 -3.25 -26.09
CA MET A 111 -29.22 -2.96 -26.56
C MET A 111 -29.23 -2.08 -27.81
N GLY A 112 -28.42 -1.02 -27.83
CA GLY A 112 -28.30 -0.14 -29.00
C GLY A 112 -27.78 -0.86 -30.24
N ARG A 113 -26.84 -1.80 -30.09
CA ARG A 113 -26.36 -2.64 -31.20
C ARG A 113 -27.40 -3.65 -31.69
N ALA A 114 -28.23 -4.18 -30.80
CA ALA A 114 -29.27 -5.13 -31.19
C ALA A 114 -30.46 -4.47 -31.92
N ALA A 115 -30.63 -3.16 -31.77
CA ALA A 115 -31.70 -2.38 -32.38
C ALA A 115 -31.32 -1.71 -33.72
N ALA A 116 -30.08 -1.86 -34.19
CA ALA A 116 -29.56 -1.34 -35.45
C ALA A 116 -29.45 -2.45 -36.50
#